data_AF-A0A0E4HFR0-F1
#
_entry.id   AF-A0A0E4HFR0-F1
#
_cell.length_a   1.000
_cell.length_b   1.000
_cell.length_c   1.000
_cell.angle_alpha   90.00
_cell.angle_beta   90.00
_cell.angle_gamma   90.00
#
_symmetry.space_group_name_H-M   'P 1'
#
loop_
_entity.id
_entity.type
_entity.pdbx_description
1 polymer ?
#
loop_
_entity_poly.entity_id
_entity_poly.type
_entity_poly.pdbx_seq_one_letter_code
_entity_poly.pdbx_strand_id
1 'polypeptide(L)' 'MDNGMNVILFEKMPEGELRVIEERTWSMNMVAALEHVNYIVVGSREYEAVEGRLNVDAGKLELLLVPMRTEE' A
#
# COMPACT_ATOMS: atom_id res chain seq x y z
N MET A 1 17.75 16.57 0.35
CA MET A 1 17.56 15.29 -0.33
C MET A 1 16.50 14.56 0.46
N ASP A 2 15.29 14.44 -0.09
CA ASP A 2 14.22 13.74 0.61
C ASP A 2 14.49 12.23 0.47
N ASN A 3 14.95 11.59 1.56
CA ASN A 3 15.17 10.15 1.61
C ASN A 3 13.81 9.46 1.80
N GLY A 4 13.06 9.34 0.70
CA GLY A 4 11.80 8.62 0.70
C GLY A 4 11.98 7.10 0.87
N MET A 5 10.89 6.40 1.17
CA MET A 5 10.85 4.95 1.27
C MET A 5 10.26 4.35 0.00
N ASN A 6 10.85 3.28 -0.52
CA ASN A 6 10.23 2.54 -1.62
C ASN A 6 9.05 1.74 -1.06
N VAL A 7 7.85 1.98 -1.61
CA VAL A 7 6.60 1.36 -1.21
C VAL A 7 6.06 0.52 -2.36
N ILE A 8 5.74 -0.75 -2.08
CA ILE A 8 5.01 -1.63 -3.00
C ILE A 8 3.60 -1.84 -2.47
N LEU A 9 2.62 -1.67 -3.34
CA LEU A 9 1.22 -1.95 -3.05
C LEU A 9 0.82 -3.28 -3.68
N PHE A 10 0.30 -4.19 -2.86
CA PHE A 10 -0.24 -5.49 -3.26
C PHE A 10 -1.75 -5.50 -3.07
N GLU A 11 -2.50 -5.80 -4.12
CA GLU A 11 -3.92 -6.14 -4.01
C GLU A 11 -4.06 -7.64 -3.70
N LYS A 12 -4.79 -7.96 -2.63
CA LYS A 12 -5.20 -9.32 -2.30
C LYS A 12 -6.38 -9.72 -3.19
N MET A 13 -6.15 -10.65 -4.10
CA MET A 13 -7.19 -11.20 -4.96
C MET A 13 -8.11 -12.13 -4.14
N PRO A 14 -9.39 -12.32 -4.55
CA PRO A 14 -10.32 -13.21 -3.87
C PRO A 14 -9.83 -14.65 -3.72
N GLU A 15 -9.00 -15.11 -4.65
CA GLU A 15 -8.43 -16.46 -4.69
C GLU A 15 -7.19 -16.63 -3.79
N GLY A 16 -6.76 -15.55 -3.11
CA GLY A 16 -5.60 -15.55 -2.21
C GLY A 16 -4.29 -15.13 -2.88
N GLU A 17 -4.28 -14.94 -4.20
CA GLU A 17 -3.12 -14.42 -4.93
C GLU A 17 -2.86 -12.94 -4.62
N LEU A 18 -1.60 -12.52 -4.72
CA LEU A 18 -1.20 -11.13 -4.56
C LEU A 18 -0.86 -10.53 -5.92
N ARG A 19 -1.48 -9.39 -6.24
CA ARG A 19 -1.19 -8.63 -7.45
C ARG A 19 -0.48 -7.33 -7.09
N VAL A 20 0.70 -7.08 -7.65
CA VAL A 20 1.33 -5.75 -7.53
C VAL A 20 0.48 -4.74 -8.30
N ILE A 21 0.03 -3.68 -7.63
CA ILE A 21 -0.71 -2.60 -8.27
C ILE A 21 0.15 -1.35 -8.48
N GLU A 22 1.15 -1.12 -7.63
CA GLU A 22 2.05 0.02 -7.74
C GLU A 22 3.37 -0.25 -7.00
N GLU A 23 4.47 0.29 -7.52
CA GLU A 23 5.74 0.45 -6.78
C GLU A 23 6.27 1.87 -7.02
N ARG A 24 6.47 2.64 -5.96
CA ARG A 24 7.01 4.00 -6.03
C ARG A 24 7.67 4.44 -4.74
N THR A 25 8.53 5.46 -4.85
CA THR A 25 9.08 6.12 -3.67
C THR A 25 8.03 7.05 -3.05
N TRP A 26 7.78 6.89 -1.76
CA TRP A 26 6.93 7.76 -0.96
C TRP A 26 7.79 8.68 -0.10
N SER A 27 7.34 9.93 0.09
CA SER A 27 7.96 10.82 1.07
C SER A 27 7.77 10.27 2.49
N MET A 28 8.65 10.66 3.41
CA MET A 28 8.52 10.24 4.82
C MET A 28 7.20 10.70 5.45
N ASN A 29 6.63 11.83 5.00
CA ASN A 29 5.32 12.28 5.45
C ASN A 29 4.18 11.34 5.01
N MET A 30 4.25 10.78 3.80
CA MET A 30 3.27 9.79 3.33
C MET A 30 3.38 8.49 4.12
N VAL A 31 4.60 8.06 4.44
CA VAL A 31 4.84 6.87 5.25
C VAL A 31 4.32 7.06 6.67
N ALA A 32 4.60 8.21 7.31
CA ALA A 32 4.09 8.52 8.65
C ALA A 32 2.55 8.61 8.69
N ALA A 33 1.92 9.10 7.61
CA ALA A 33 0.46 9.14 7.53
C ALA A 33 -0.19 7.74 7.60
N LEU A 34 0.54 6.67 7.23
CA LEU A 34 0.03 5.29 7.31
C LEU A 34 -0.31 4.87 8.74
N GLU A 35 0.28 5.49 9.76
CA GLU A 35 -0.03 5.21 11.17
C GLU A 35 -1.45 5.65 11.57
N HIS A 36 -2.11 6.45 10.73
CA HIS A 36 -3.41 7.07 11.03
C HIS A 36 -4.49 6.81 9.99
N VAL A 37 -4.19 6.11 8.89
CA VAL A 37 -5.13 5.86 7.80
C VAL A 37 -5.47 4.38 7.68
N ASN A 38 -6.75 4.10 7.44
CA ASN A 38 -7.23 2.75 7.14
C ASN A 38 -7.44 2.53 5.63
N TYR A 39 -7.52 3.63 4.88
CA TYR A 39 -7.85 3.60 3.45
C TYR A 39 -6.84 4.39 2.63
N ILE A 40 -6.55 3.89 1.44
CA ILE A 40 -5.62 4.49 0.49
C ILE A 40 -6.27 4.51 -0.88
N VAL A 41 -6.09 5.62 -1.60
CA VAL A 41 -6.59 5.77 -2.97
C VAL A 41 -5.45 5.58 -3.96
N VAL A 42 -5.62 4.63 -4.89
CA VAL A 42 -4.65 4.31 -5.94
C VAL A 42 -5.38 4.29 -7.27
N GLY A 43 -4.92 5.07 -8.26
CA GLY A 43 -5.51 5.06 -9.60
C GLY A 43 -7.02 5.34 -9.66
N SER A 44 -7.54 6.15 -8.73
CA SER A 44 -8.99 6.45 -8.56
C SER A 44 -9.83 5.36 -7.91
N ARG A 45 -9.22 4.30 -7.37
CA ARG A 45 -9.90 3.26 -6.61
C ARG A 45 -9.48 3.33 -5.14
N GLU A 46 -10.44 3.16 -4.25
CA GLU A 46 -10.19 3.11 -2.81
C GLU A 46 -9.90 1.67 -2.38
N TYR A 47 -8.94 1.54 -1.49
CA TYR A 47 -8.49 0.29 -0.92
C TYR A 47 -8.42 0.40 0.60
N GLU A 48 -8.83 -0.65 1.30
CA GLU A 48 -8.54 -0.83 2.71
C GLU A 48 -7.11 -1.37 2.86
N ALA A 49 -6.31 -0.73 3.73
CA ALA A 49 -4.99 -1.20 4.10
C ALA A 49 -5.11 -2.25 5.21
N VAL A 50 -4.82 -3.50 4.87
CA VAL A 50 -5.03 -4.65 5.77
C VAL A 50 -3.77 -4.99 6.55
N GLU A 51 -2.60 -4.92 5.91
CA GLU A 51 -1.31 -5.24 6.54
C GLU A 51 -0.19 -4.40 5.93
N GLY A 52 0.75 -3.97 6.78
CA GLY A 52 2.01 -3.38 6.35
C GLY A 52 3.18 -4.28 6.75
N ARG A 53 4.03 -4.63 5.80
CA ARG A 53 5.25 -5.42 6.00
C ARG A 53 6.47 -4.61 5.61
N LEU A 54 7.38 -4.38 6.55
CA LEU A 54 8.70 -3.83 6.25
C LEU A 54 9.62 -4.98 5.81
N ASN A 55 9.93 -5.04 4.52
CA ASN A 55 10.88 -5.97 3.94
C ASN A 55 12.30 -5.40 4.09
N VAL A 56 13.00 -5.82 5.15
CA VAL A 56 14.33 -5.32 5.50
C VAL A 56 15.41 -5.75 4.50
N ASP A 57 15.26 -6.91 3.87
CA ASP A 57 16.21 -7.41 2.88
C ASP A 57 16.14 -6.61 1.57
N ALA A 58 14.92 -6.26 1.15
CA ALA A 58 14.69 -5.45 -0.05
C ALA A 58 14.76 -3.94 0.22
N GLY A 59 14.70 -3.51 1.49
CA GLY A 59 14.61 -2.10 1.87
C GLY A 59 13.30 -1.44 1.45
N LYS A 60 12.19 -2.18 1.47
CA LYS A 60 10.88 -1.73 0.97
C LYS A 60 9.79 -1.87 2.03
N LEU A 61 8.83 -0.94 2.02
CA LEU A 61 7.57 -1.12 2.72
C LEU A 61 6.55 -1.73 1.76
N GLU A 62 5.90 -2.80 2.17
CA GLU A 62 4.94 -3.53 1.38
C GLU A 62 3.58 -3.41 2.04
N LEU A 63 2.58 -2.91 1.31
CA LEU A 63 1.23 -2.74 1.81
C LEU A 63 0.30 -3.74 1.13
N LEU A 64 -0.40 -4.52 1.95
CA LEU A 64 -1.45 -5.42 1.51
C LEU A 64 -2.79 -4.70 1.56
N LEU A 65 -3.45 -4.64 0.40
CA LEU A 65 -4.65 -3.88 0.16
C LEU A 65 -5.79 -4.78 -0.28
N VAL A 66 -7.00 -4.49 0.18
CA VAL A 66 -8.24 -5.10 -0.32
C VAL A 66 -9.08 -3.99 -0.95
N PRO A 67 -9.59 -4.18 -2.18
CA PRO A 67 -10.39 -3.15 -2.81
C PRO A 67 -11.71 -2.94 -2.07
N MET A 68 -12.06 -1.69 -1.82
CA MET A 68 -13.39 -1.36 -1.35
C MET A 68 -14.39 -1.70 -2.45
N ARG A 69 -15.44 -2.45 -2.09
CA ARG A 69 -16.61 -2.59 -2.95
C ARG A 69 -17.48 -1.38 -2.67
N THR A 70 -17.64 -0.49 -3.65
CA THR A 70 -18.77 0.43 -3.62
C THR A 70 -20.02 -0.43 -3.71
N GLU A 71 -20.77 -0.56 -2.63
CA GLU A 71 -22.13 -1.07 -2.72
C GLU A 71 -22.94 -0.01 -3.48
N GLU A 72 -23.29 -0.30 -4.73
CA GLU A 72 -24.39 0.36 -5.45
C GLU A 72 -25.67 -0.48 -5.33
#